data_AF-A0A2A4REC1-F1
#
_entry.id   AF-A0A2A4REC1-F1
#
_cell.length_a   1.000
_cell.length_b   1.000
_cell.length_c   1.000
_cell.angle_alpha   90.00
_cell.angle_beta   90.00
_cell.angle_gamma   90.00
#
_symmetry.space_group_name_H-M   'P 1'
#
loop_
_entity.id
_entity.type
_entity.pdbx_description
1 polymer ?
#
loop_
_entity_poly.entity_id
_entity_poly.type
_entity_poly.pdbx_seq_one_letter_code
_entity_poly.pdbx_strand_id
1 'polypeptide(L)'
;MPTPTDHRSNPCKVAQLSARQIGWRALGIPFLARDPVVKKEQPKTLLLEVIIGFVGFAIGWFAWSLGISSFTTRYLGSAFDFVAQLLFATVIYYVLWYVFLGWVRSRRFRRTVSIYLQRGCCPSCGYTLKDLNPESDDCVLCPECNAAWRQDTIGFTGVTSSRA
;
A
#
# COMPACT_ATOMS: atom_id res chain seq x y z
N MET A 1 21.48 2.62 -15.94
CA MET A 1 20.97 3.97 -15.61
C MET A 1 19.45 3.92 -15.74
N PRO A 2 18.68 4.33 -14.74
CA PRO A 2 17.23 4.43 -14.87
C PRO A 2 16.90 5.51 -15.90
N THR A 3 16.12 5.17 -16.92
CA THR A 3 15.58 6.12 -17.91
C THR A 3 14.62 7.10 -17.21
N PRO A 4 14.78 8.42 -17.40
CA PRO A 4 13.81 9.40 -16.93
C PRO A 4 12.51 9.15 -17.69
N THR A 5 11.49 8.65 -17.00
CA THR A 5 10.14 8.57 -17.55
C THR A 5 9.61 9.99 -17.72
N ASP A 6 9.47 10.44 -18.96
CA ASP A 6 8.90 11.75 -19.32
C ASP A 6 7.44 11.82 -18.84
N HIS A 7 7.25 12.39 -17.64
CA HIS A 7 5.95 12.60 -17.01
C HIS A 7 5.53 14.09 -17.10
N ARG A 8 5.74 14.76 -18.24
CA ARG A 8 5.32 16.16 -18.47
C ARG A 8 3.85 16.48 -18.12
N SER A 9 2.94 15.51 -18.17
CA SER A 9 1.53 15.72 -17.80
C SER A 9 1.24 15.67 -16.29
N ASN A 10 2.22 15.28 -15.47
CA ASN A 10 2.18 15.34 -14.00
C ASN A 10 3.63 15.37 -13.46
N PRO A 11 4.33 16.51 -13.51
CA PRO A 11 5.76 16.58 -13.18
C PRO A 11 6.07 16.01 -11.78
N CYS A 12 5.20 16.27 -10.80
CA CYS A 12 5.39 15.75 -9.43
C CYS A 12 4.79 14.35 -9.17
N LYS A 13 4.38 13.55 -10.18
CA LYS A 13 3.76 12.22 -9.92
C LYS A 13 4.75 11.12 -9.54
N VAL A 14 6.04 11.41 -9.44
CA VAL A 14 7.09 10.38 -9.37
C VAL A 14 7.27 9.76 -7.98
N ALA A 15 6.59 10.25 -6.95
CA ALA A 15 6.59 9.56 -5.66
C ALA A 15 5.51 8.45 -5.55
N GLN A 16 5.40 7.60 -6.57
CA GLN A 16 4.85 6.27 -6.32
C GLN A 16 5.97 5.45 -5.69
N LEU A 17 5.74 4.92 -4.48
CA LEU A 17 6.57 3.85 -3.94
C LEU A 17 6.76 2.82 -5.06
N SER A 18 7.99 2.42 -5.31
CA SER A 18 8.24 1.36 -6.30
C SER A 18 7.32 0.16 -5.98
N ALA A 19 6.80 -0.52 -7.01
CA ALA A 19 5.99 -1.73 -6.80
C ALA A 19 6.67 -2.73 -5.86
N ARG A 20 8.02 -2.71 -5.85
CA ARG A 20 8.86 -3.43 -4.90
C ARG A 20 8.67 -2.98 -3.46
N GLN A 21 8.79 -1.68 -3.15
CA GLN A 21 8.55 -1.14 -1.80
C GLN A 21 7.10 -1.35 -1.34
N ILE A 22 6.13 -1.25 -2.26
CA ILE A 22 4.73 -1.60 -1.98
C ILE A 22 4.62 -3.09 -1.64
N GLY A 23 5.24 -3.97 -2.43
CA GLY A 23 5.27 -5.41 -2.21
C GLY A 23 5.91 -5.82 -0.89
N TRP A 24 7.06 -5.24 -0.53
CA TRP A 24 7.72 -5.49 0.75
C TRP A 24 6.88 -5.06 1.94
N ARG A 25 6.21 -3.90 1.84
CA ARG A 25 5.22 -3.46 2.85
C ARG A 25 3.97 -4.32 2.85
N ALA A 26 3.59 -4.89 1.71
CA ALA A 26 2.42 -5.75 1.58
C ALA A 26 2.62 -7.15 2.17
N LEU A 27 3.85 -7.66 2.13
CA LEU A 27 4.24 -8.93 2.76
C LEU A 27 4.28 -8.85 4.28
N GLY A 28 4.21 -7.63 4.87
CA GLY A 28 4.08 -7.45 6.30
C GLY A 28 5.25 -7.99 7.13
N ILE A 29 6.43 -8.19 6.52
CA ILE A 29 7.59 -8.77 7.20
C ILE A 29 8.24 -7.68 8.08
N PRO A 30 8.06 -7.71 9.42
CA PRO A 30 8.50 -6.64 10.32
C PRO A 30 10.03 -6.46 10.33
N PHE A 31 10.77 -7.53 10.05
CA PHE A 31 12.22 -7.54 10.05
C PHE A 31 12.85 -6.63 8.98
N LEU A 32 12.14 -6.39 7.86
CA LEU A 32 12.65 -5.58 6.75
C LEU A 32 12.30 -4.09 6.88
N ALA A 33 11.41 -3.72 7.81
CA ALA A 33 11.06 -2.33 8.06
C ALA A 33 12.16 -1.65 8.91
N ARG A 34 13.01 -0.84 8.27
CA ARG A 34 14.07 -0.07 8.96
C ARG A 34 13.51 1.10 9.80
N ASP A 35 12.31 1.57 9.48
CA ASP A 35 11.74 2.80 10.03
C ASP A 35 11.01 2.55 11.38
N PRO A 36 11.44 3.19 12.50
CA PRO A 36 10.83 2.97 13.82
C PRO A 36 9.36 3.40 13.89
N VAL A 37 8.93 4.34 13.04
CA VAL A 37 7.52 4.76 12.96
C VAL A 37 6.66 3.61 12.44
N VAL A 38 7.13 2.91 11.41
CA VAL A 38 6.42 1.76 10.82
C VAL A 38 6.31 0.61 11.82
N LYS A 39 7.37 0.35 12.60
CA LYS A 39 7.36 -0.69 13.65
C LYS A 39 6.27 -0.49 14.71
N LYS A 40 5.98 0.75 15.11
CA LYS A 40 4.91 1.05 16.09
C LYS A 40 3.50 0.88 15.54
N GLU A 41 3.30 1.08 14.23
CA GLU A 41 1.99 1.02 13.57
C GLU A 41 1.58 -0.41 13.18
N GLN A 42 2.55 -1.30 13.00
CA GLN A 42 2.36 -2.66 12.50
C GLN A 42 1.46 -3.61 13.33
N PRO A 43 1.46 -3.60 14.68
CA PRO A 43 0.63 -4.56 15.43
C PRO A 43 -0.88 -4.31 15.24
N LYS A 44 -1.28 -3.08 14.89
CA LYS A 44 -2.69 -2.73 14.65
C LYS A 44 -3.21 -3.22 13.30
N THR A 45 -2.34 -3.49 12.32
CA THR A 45 -2.75 -4.03 11.02
C THR A 45 -2.83 -5.55 11.01
N LEU A 46 -2.02 -6.22 11.82
CA LEU A 46 -1.97 -7.68 11.87
C LEU A 46 -3.33 -8.30 12.24
N LEU A 47 -4.00 -7.75 13.25
CA LEU A 47 -5.32 -8.24 13.66
C LEU A 47 -6.35 -8.10 12.52
N LEU A 48 -6.37 -6.95 11.86
CA LEU A 48 -7.29 -6.70 10.74
C LEU A 48 -6.99 -7.64 9.56
N GLU A 49 -5.72 -7.83 9.23
CA GLU A 49 -5.24 -8.77 8.21
C GLU A 49 -5.75 -10.19 8.50
N VAL A 50 -5.51 -10.70 9.72
CA VAL A 50 -5.98 -12.02 10.14
C VAL A 50 -7.50 -12.14 10.05
N ILE A 51 -8.26 -11.13 10.48
CA ILE A 51 -9.72 -11.13 10.39
C ILE A 51 -10.20 -11.19 8.93
N ILE A 52 -9.65 -10.36 8.05
CA ILE A 52 -9.99 -10.37 6.61
C ILE A 52 -9.72 -11.75 6.01
N GLY A 53 -8.60 -12.36 6.40
CA GLY A 53 -8.24 -13.71 5.99
C GLY A 53 -9.28 -14.75 6.38
N PHE A 54 -9.61 -14.83 7.66
CA PHE A 54 -10.63 -15.77 8.15
C PHE A 54 -11.98 -15.56 7.49
N VAL A 55 -12.42 -14.30 7.33
CA VAL A 55 -13.68 -13.96 6.66
C VAL A 55 -13.67 -14.39 5.20
N GLY A 56 -12.60 -14.11 4.45
CA GLY A 56 -12.49 -14.50 3.05
C GLY A 56 -12.50 -16.01 2.85
N PHE A 57 -11.79 -16.75 3.70
CA PHE A 57 -11.81 -18.21 3.68
C PHE A 57 -13.21 -18.77 3.99
N ALA A 58 -13.88 -18.26 5.02
CA ALA A 58 -15.22 -18.69 5.41
C ALA A 58 -16.26 -18.42 4.29
N ILE A 59 -16.18 -17.27 3.63
CA ILE A 59 -17.03 -16.94 2.48
C ILE A 59 -16.80 -17.90 1.31
N GLY A 60 -15.54 -18.16 0.96
CA GLY A 60 -15.20 -19.10 -0.11
C GLY A 60 -15.69 -20.51 0.18
N TRP A 61 -15.53 -20.97 1.42
CA TRP A 61 -16.02 -22.27 1.88
C TRP A 61 -17.55 -22.39 1.77
N PHE A 62 -18.27 -21.38 2.28
CA PHE A 62 -19.73 -21.37 2.29
C PHE A 62 -20.31 -21.28 0.87
N ALA A 63 -19.73 -20.44 0.02
CA ALA A 63 -20.14 -20.30 -1.39
C ALA A 63 -20.03 -21.63 -2.15
N TRP A 64 -18.94 -22.39 -1.97
CA TRP A 64 -18.79 -23.70 -2.59
C TRP A 64 -19.83 -24.70 -2.07
N SER A 65 -20.04 -24.73 -0.75
CA SER A 65 -20.99 -25.65 -0.11
C SER A 65 -22.43 -25.46 -0.59
N LEU A 66 -22.84 -24.22 -0.88
CA LEU A 66 -24.19 -23.90 -1.33
C LEU A 66 -24.41 -24.14 -2.83
N GLY A 67 -23.40 -23.90 -3.68
CA GLY A 67 -23.60 -23.86 -5.12
C GLY A 67 -23.08 -25.07 -5.90
N ILE A 68 -21.99 -25.69 -5.45
CA ILE A 68 -21.19 -26.60 -6.30
C ILE A 68 -21.20 -28.03 -5.78
N SER A 69 -21.26 -28.22 -4.45
CA SER A 69 -21.22 -29.52 -3.78
C SER A 69 -22.23 -30.53 -4.33
N SER A 70 -23.43 -30.08 -4.69
CA SER A 70 -24.51 -30.94 -5.19
C SER A 70 -24.24 -31.50 -6.59
N PHE A 71 -23.40 -30.80 -7.37
CA PHE A 71 -23.08 -31.17 -8.74
C PHE A 71 -21.82 -32.04 -8.80
N THR A 72 -20.74 -31.63 -8.14
CA THR A 72 -19.43 -32.32 -8.17
C THR A 72 -19.45 -33.69 -7.50
N THR A 73 -20.15 -33.83 -6.37
CA THR A 73 -20.23 -35.11 -5.64
C THR A 73 -20.86 -36.23 -6.46
N ARG A 74 -21.78 -35.91 -7.39
CA ARG A 74 -22.39 -36.90 -8.28
C ARG A 74 -21.45 -37.46 -9.34
N TYR A 75 -20.43 -36.70 -9.76
CA TYR A 75 -19.59 -37.05 -10.90
C TYR A 75 -18.14 -37.44 -10.53
N LEU A 76 -17.54 -36.78 -9.54
CA LEU A 76 -16.11 -36.89 -9.24
C LEU A 76 -15.78 -37.59 -7.91
N GLY A 77 -16.80 -37.88 -7.09
CA GLY A 77 -16.64 -38.45 -5.75
C GLY A 77 -16.30 -37.41 -4.67
N SER A 78 -16.47 -37.80 -3.40
CA SER A 78 -16.38 -36.89 -2.26
C SER A 78 -14.97 -36.36 -2.01
N ALA A 79 -13.93 -37.18 -2.20
CA ALA A 79 -12.54 -36.77 -1.95
C ALA A 79 -12.11 -35.62 -2.87
N PHE A 80 -12.47 -35.68 -4.16
CA PHE A 80 -12.12 -34.62 -5.11
C PHE A 80 -12.87 -33.32 -4.82
N ASP A 81 -14.14 -33.41 -4.40
CA ASP A 81 -14.94 -32.23 -4.04
C ASP A 81 -14.33 -31.47 -2.85
N PHE A 82 -13.85 -32.17 -1.81
CA PHE A 82 -13.15 -31.52 -0.68
C PHE A 82 -11.88 -30.81 -1.11
N VAL A 83 -11.08 -31.42 -1.99
CA VAL A 83 -9.85 -30.80 -2.50
C VAL A 83 -10.19 -29.55 -3.32
N ALA A 84 -11.18 -29.64 -4.21
CA ALA A 84 -11.62 -28.51 -5.02
C ALA A 84 -12.19 -27.37 -4.14
N GLN A 85 -12.97 -27.70 -3.10
CA GLN A 85 -13.48 -26.76 -2.12
C GLN A 85 -12.37 -26.02 -1.38
N LEU A 86 -11.35 -26.74 -0.91
CA LEU A 86 -10.20 -26.15 -0.23
C LEU A 86 -9.44 -25.21 -1.16
N LEU A 87 -9.14 -25.64 -2.39
CA LEU A 87 -8.44 -24.81 -3.37
C LEU A 87 -9.25 -23.54 -3.69
N PHE A 88 -10.56 -23.67 -3.89
CA PHE A 88 -11.43 -22.54 -4.16
C PHE A 88 -11.46 -21.54 -2.98
N ALA A 89 -11.64 -22.03 -1.75
CA ALA A 89 -11.63 -21.19 -0.55
C ALA A 89 -10.28 -20.47 -0.38
N THR A 90 -9.17 -21.16 -0.65
CA THR A 90 -7.82 -20.58 -0.65
C THR A 90 -7.66 -19.49 -1.71
N VAL A 91 -8.15 -19.69 -2.93
CA VAL A 91 -8.11 -18.67 -3.99
C VAL A 91 -8.91 -17.43 -3.59
N ILE A 92 -10.15 -17.60 -3.10
CA ILE A 92 -10.99 -16.49 -2.64
C ILE A 92 -10.34 -15.75 -1.47
N TYR A 93 -9.75 -16.48 -0.52
CA TYR A 93 -8.94 -15.92 0.56
C TYR A 93 -7.85 -14.99 0.01
N TYR A 94 -7.01 -15.46 -0.92
CA TYR A 94 -5.94 -14.64 -1.48
C TYR A 94 -6.46 -13.45 -2.27
N VAL A 95 -7.52 -13.60 -3.07
CA VAL A 95 -8.11 -12.50 -3.84
C VAL A 95 -8.63 -11.41 -2.92
N LEU A 96 -9.44 -11.75 -1.92
CA LEU A 96 -9.96 -10.79 -0.95
C LEU A 96 -8.83 -10.16 -0.13
N TRP A 97 -7.83 -10.94 0.25
CA TRP A 97 -6.63 -10.46 0.92
C TRP A 97 -5.91 -9.39 0.07
N TYR A 98 -5.59 -9.68 -1.19
CA TYR A 98 -4.87 -8.74 -2.06
C TYR A 98 -5.68 -7.49 -2.39
N VAL A 99 -6.96 -7.63 -2.73
CA VAL A 99 -7.82 -6.49 -3.11
C VAL A 99 -8.11 -5.60 -1.90
N PHE A 100 -8.56 -6.19 -0.80
CA PHE A 100 -8.96 -5.42 0.37
C PHE A 100 -7.76 -4.79 1.07
N LEU A 101 -6.65 -5.53 1.22
CA LEU A 101 -5.44 -4.94 1.79
C LEU A 101 -4.82 -3.90 0.87
N GLY A 102 -4.86 -4.09 -0.45
CA GLY A 102 -4.45 -3.06 -1.41
C GLY A 102 -5.21 -1.75 -1.18
N TRP A 103 -6.51 -1.84 -0.99
CA TRP A 103 -7.37 -0.68 -0.71
C TRP A 103 -7.10 -0.03 0.66
N VAL A 104 -7.09 -0.82 1.74
CA VAL A 104 -6.83 -0.33 3.11
C VAL A 104 -5.43 0.30 3.18
N ARG A 105 -4.42 -0.33 2.60
CA ARG A 105 -3.04 0.17 2.58
C ARG A 105 -2.92 1.44 1.76
N SER A 106 -3.57 1.53 0.60
CA SER A 106 -3.59 2.75 -0.21
C SER A 106 -4.17 3.93 0.58
N ARG A 107 -5.27 3.71 1.33
CA ARG A 107 -5.86 4.74 2.19
C ARG A 107 -4.94 5.17 3.33
N ARG A 108 -4.31 4.21 4.04
CA ARG A 108 -3.38 4.53 5.12
C ARG A 108 -2.12 5.24 4.61
N PHE A 109 -1.59 4.79 3.46
CA PHE A 109 -0.41 5.40 2.86
C PHE A 109 -0.63 6.89 2.56
N ARG A 110 -1.80 7.27 2.03
CA ARG A 110 -2.14 8.70 1.82
C ARG A 110 -2.07 9.51 3.12
N ARG A 111 -2.50 8.94 4.25
CA ARG A 111 -2.45 9.60 5.55
C ARG A 111 -1.02 9.70 6.09
N THR A 112 -0.19 8.66 5.92
CA THR A 112 1.23 8.72 6.30
C THR A 112 1.97 9.75 5.46
N VAL A 113 1.73 9.77 4.14
CA VAL A 113 2.30 10.76 3.22
C VAL A 113 1.98 12.17 3.67
N SER A 114 0.72 12.47 3.99
CA SER A 114 0.34 13.81 4.46
C SER A 114 1.04 14.19 5.78
N ILE A 115 1.18 13.26 6.72
CA ILE A 115 1.87 13.54 8.01
C ILE A 115 3.35 13.84 7.80
N TYR A 116 4.04 13.07 6.95
CA TYR A 116 5.46 13.29 6.67
C TYR A 116 5.67 14.61 5.92
N LEU A 117 4.86 14.90 4.90
CA LEU A 117 4.93 16.15 4.15
C LEU A 117 4.64 17.36 5.04
N GLN A 118 3.63 17.29 5.92
CA GLN A 118 3.35 18.35 6.91
C GLN A 118 4.51 18.59 7.88
N ARG A 119 5.32 17.58 8.16
CA ARG A 119 6.54 17.72 8.98
C ARG A 119 7.74 18.24 8.18
N GLY A 120 7.59 18.40 6.86
CA GLY A 120 8.69 18.75 5.97
C GLY A 120 9.66 17.58 5.78
N CYS A 121 9.19 16.34 5.81
CA CYS A 121 10.01 15.14 5.60
C CYS A 121 9.52 14.36 4.39
N CYS A 122 10.44 13.73 3.64
CA CYS A 122 10.13 12.85 2.54
C CYS A 122 9.40 11.59 3.03
N PRO A 123 8.17 11.31 2.58
CA PRO A 123 7.44 10.08 2.94
C PRO A 123 8.11 8.76 2.50
N SER A 124 9.08 8.81 1.59
CA SER A 124 9.76 7.62 1.05
C SER A 124 10.93 7.18 1.93
N CYS A 125 11.83 8.11 2.26
CA CYS A 125 13.07 7.83 3.00
C CYS A 125 13.19 8.56 4.35
N GLY A 126 12.32 9.53 4.64
CA GLY A 126 12.36 10.32 5.88
C GLY A 126 13.25 11.56 5.85
N TYR A 127 14.00 11.83 4.77
CA TYR A 127 14.88 13.00 4.64
C TYR A 127 14.14 14.33 4.78
N THR A 128 14.75 15.34 5.39
CA THR A 128 14.14 16.67 5.56
C THR A 128 14.08 17.43 4.23
N LEU A 129 12.92 17.98 3.89
CA LEU A 129 12.66 18.72 2.65
C LEU A 129 12.57 20.25 2.87
N LYS A 130 12.71 20.73 4.11
CA LYS A 130 12.43 22.14 4.47
C LYS A 130 13.35 23.15 3.80
N ASP A 131 14.60 22.77 3.52
CA ASP A 131 15.65 23.67 3.02
C ASP A 131 15.97 23.44 1.54
N LEU A 132 15.16 22.63 0.85
CA LEU A 132 15.34 22.34 -0.56
C LEU A 132 14.55 23.35 -1.40
N ASN A 133 15.24 23.96 -2.35
CA ASN A 133 14.59 24.83 -3.33
C ASN A 133 13.77 23.98 -4.32
N PRO A 134 12.55 24.40 -4.66
CA PRO A 134 11.77 23.77 -5.73
C PRO A 134 12.48 23.94 -7.08
N GLU A 135 12.29 22.98 -7.98
CA GLU A 135 12.66 23.12 -9.39
C GLU A 135 11.62 23.99 -10.14
N SER A 136 11.86 24.23 -11.44
CA SER A 136 11.01 25.09 -12.28
C SER A 136 9.56 24.60 -12.43
N ASP A 137 9.24 23.40 -11.96
CA ASP A 137 7.93 22.75 -11.99
C ASP A 137 7.21 22.74 -10.63
N ASP A 138 7.70 23.52 -9.66
CA ASP A 138 7.23 23.59 -8.27
C ASP A 138 7.34 22.26 -7.50
N CYS A 139 8.13 21.31 -8.00
CA CYS A 139 8.44 20.07 -7.30
C CYS A 139 9.75 20.20 -6.52
N VAL A 140 9.79 19.59 -5.34
CA VAL A 140 10.99 19.42 -4.52
C VAL A 140 11.47 17.97 -4.65
N LEU A 141 12.68 17.79 -5.19
CA LEU A 141 13.32 16.48 -5.32
C LEU A 141 14.06 16.11 -4.03
N CYS A 142 13.79 14.92 -3.52
CA CYS A 142 14.52 14.38 -2.39
C CYS A 142 15.91 13.88 -2.82
N PRO A 143 17.02 14.42 -2.28
CA PRO A 143 18.38 14.04 -2.72
C PRO A 143 18.76 12.58 -2.40
N GLU A 144 18.14 11.99 -1.37
CA GLU A 144 18.42 10.60 -0.95
C GLU A 144 17.77 9.54 -1.84
N CYS A 145 16.55 9.80 -2.35
CA CYS A 145 15.74 8.77 -3.02
C CYS A 145 15.17 9.20 -4.36
N ASN A 146 15.43 10.43 -4.79
CA ASN A 146 14.92 11.05 -6.01
C ASN A 146 13.39 11.07 -6.12
N ALA A 147 12.67 10.96 -5.00
CA ALA A 147 11.22 11.17 -4.98
C ALA A 147 10.90 12.65 -5.13
N ALA A 148 9.93 12.98 -5.98
CA ALA A 148 9.46 14.35 -6.23
C ALA A 148 8.15 14.61 -5.47
N TRP A 149 8.04 15.76 -4.82
CA TRP A 149 6.85 16.19 -4.06
C TRP A 149 6.51 17.63 -4.40
N ARG A 150 5.23 17.99 -4.46
CA ARG A 150 4.86 19.39 -4.68
C ARG A 150 5.20 20.25 -3.47
N GLN A 151 5.80 21.42 -3.70
CA GLN A 151 6.18 22.34 -2.64
C GLN A 151 4.99 22.78 -1.77
N ASP A 152 3.81 22.99 -2.37
CA ASP A 152 2.57 23.38 -1.67
C ASP A 152 2.08 22.37 -0.61
N THR A 153 2.46 21.08 -0.75
CA THR A 153 2.11 20.03 0.21
C THR A 153 3.10 19.89 1.35
N ILE A 154 4.33 20.39 1.19
CA ILE A 154 5.39 20.33 2.19
C ILE A 154 5.10 21.44 3.19
N GLY A 155 4.98 21.08 4.48
CA GLY A 155 4.50 21.92 5.56
C GLY A 155 5.17 23.29 5.64
N PHE A 156 4.65 24.23 4.87
CA PHE A 156 4.90 25.65 4.98
C PHE A 156 3.96 26.16 6.06
N THR A 157 4.37 26.00 7.32
CA THR A 157 3.73 26.68 8.44
C THR A 157 4.08 28.17 8.34
N GLY A 158 3.32 28.89 7.49
CA GLY A 158 3.05 30.31 7.62
C GLY A 158 4.24 31.23 7.85
N VAL A 159 5.20 31.28 6.92
CA VAL A 159 5.82 32.58 6.65
C VAL A 159 4.90 33.28 5.65
N THR A 160 3.88 33.96 6.18
CA THR A 160 3.22 35.04 5.46
C THR A 160 4.30 36.05 5.10
N SER A 161 4.85 35.93 3.90
CA SER A 161 5.60 37.00 3.25
C SER A 161 4.67 38.20 3.19
N SER A 162 4.91 39.15 4.09
CA SER A 162 4.27 40.46 4.07
C SER A 162 4.64 41.10 2.74
N ARG A 163 3.67 41.20 1.83
CA ARG A 163 3.72 42.20 0.76
C ARG A 163 3.78 43.56 1.44
N ALA A 164 4.99 44.14 1.47
CA ALA A 164 5.19 45.57 1.60
C ALA A 164 5.04 46.20 0.20
#